data_AF-A0A9W8JEM2-F1
#
_entry.id   AF-A0A9W8JEM2-F1
#
_cell.length_a   1.000
_cell.length_b   1.000
_cell.length_c   1.000
_cell.angle_alpha   90.00
_cell.angle_beta   90.00
_cell.angle_gamma   90.00
#
_symmetry.space_group_name_H-M   'P 1'
#
loop_
_entity.id
_entity.type
_entity.pdbx_description
1 polymer ?
#
loop_
_entity_poly.entity_id
_entity_poly.type
_entity_poly.pdbx_seq_one_letter_code
_entity_poly.pdbx_strand_id
1 'polypeptide(L)'
;MLASPEWSRIAPHWSENERDFLNLVWHRLRAWPDTVEGLRALKEKYIIGTLSNGNVRLLVDMAKYADLPWDVVFSGELFQTYKPNPNAYLEAIRYLSLAPHEVAMVAAHAFDLRAAAKLGMRTFYVHRDQEETDPHREAIKTQR
;
A
#
# COMPACT_ATOMS: atom_id res chain seq x y z
N MET A 1 5.26 -23.19 -9.07
CA MET A 1 4.86 -22.25 -10.15
C MET A 1 5.82 -22.32 -11.34
N LEU A 2 7.13 -22.10 -11.17
CA LEU A 2 8.11 -22.12 -12.29
C LEU A 2 8.49 -23.51 -12.82
N ALA A 3 8.10 -24.59 -12.13
CA ALA A 3 8.26 -25.97 -12.62
C ALA A 3 7.15 -26.40 -13.61
N SER A 4 6.20 -25.51 -13.93
CA SER A 4 5.17 -25.83 -14.92
C SER A 4 5.75 -25.80 -16.35
N PRO A 5 5.16 -26.53 -17.31
CA PRO A 5 5.63 -26.55 -18.70
C PRO A 5 5.71 -25.16 -19.35
N GLU A 6 4.83 -24.24 -18.92
CA GLU A 6 4.75 -22.85 -19.40
C GLU A 6 6.06 -22.07 -19.20
N TRP A 7 6.75 -22.28 -18.07
CA TRP A 7 7.96 -21.54 -17.69
C TRP A 7 9.26 -22.29 -18.00
N SER A 8 9.17 -23.50 -18.56
CA SER A 8 10.31 -24.39 -18.84
C SER A 8 11.40 -23.78 -19.72
N ARG A 9 11.03 -22.81 -20.59
CA ARG A 9 11.96 -22.09 -21.46
C ARG A 9 12.71 -20.96 -20.76
N ILE A 10 12.22 -20.45 -19.63
CA ILE A 10 12.80 -19.30 -18.92
C ILE A 10 13.53 -19.76 -17.65
N ALA A 11 13.01 -20.78 -16.97
CA ALA A 11 13.53 -21.28 -15.70
C ALA A 11 15.04 -21.65 -15.70
N PRO A 12 15.63 -22.22 -16.77
CA PRO A 12 17.07 -22.52 -16.80
C PRO A 12 17.97 -21.30 -16.96
N HIS A 13 17.43 -20.17 -17.42
CA HIS A 13 18.22 -18.96 -17.69
C HIS A 13 18.44 -18.08 -16.46
N TRP A 14 17.69 -18.31 -15.37
CA TRP A 14 17.84 -17.57 -14.11
C TRP A 14 18.23 -18.52 -12.98
N SER A 15 19.35 -18.20 -12.33
CA SER A 15 19.75 -18.81 -11.08
C SER A 15 18.73 -18.55 -9.97
N GLU A 16 18.79 -19.34 -8.91
CA GLU A 16 17.95 -19.12 -7.72
C GLU A 16 18.15 -17.73 -7.13
N ASN A 17 19.41 -17.27 -7.04
CA ASN A 17 19.74 -15.93 -6.58
C ASN A 17 19.13 -14.81 -7.44
N GLU A 18 19.11 -14.95 -8.77
CA GLU A 18 18.48 -13.96 -9.66
C GLU A 18 16.97 -13.93 -9.50
N ARG A 19 16.34 -15.10 -9.31
CA ARG A 19 14.91 -15.20 -9.03
C ARG A 19 14.56 -14.55 -7.69
N ASP A 20 15.33 -14.83 -6.66
CA ASP A 20 15.14 -14.23 -5.33
C ASP A 20 15.36 -12.72 -5.38
N PHE A 21 16.41 -12.28 -6.08
CA PHE A 21 16.67 -10.87 -6.31
C PHE A 21 15.45 -10.21 -6.97
N LEU A 22 14.92 -10.76 -8.06
CA LEU A 22 13.76 -10.21 -8.77
C LEU A 22 12.50 -10.22 -7.90
N ASN A 23 12.21 -11.31 -7.19
CA ASN A 23 11.06 -11.42 -6.30
C ASN A 23 11.11 -10.36 -5.19
N LEU A 24 12.30 -10.07 -4.65
CA LEU A 24 12.48 -9.08 -3.59
C LEU A 24 12.50 -7.63 -4.11
N VAL A 25 12.25 -7.36 -5.40
CA VAL A 25 12.28 -5.98 -5.92
C VAL A 25 11.25 -5.08 -5.21
N TRP A 26 10.10 -5.65 -4.84
CA TRP A 26 9.05 -4.96 -4.10
C TRP A 26 9.48 -4.49 -2.70
N HIS A 27 10.52 -5.11 -2.13
CA HIS A 27 11.07 -4.75 -0.82
C HIS A 27 12.00 -3.52 -0.90
N ARG A 28 12.39 -3.11 -2.11
CA ARG A 28 13.38 -2.06 -2.37
C ARG A 28 12.86 -1.00 -3.37
N LEU A 29 11.56 -0.76 -3.34
CA LEU A 29 10.97 0.35 -4.08
C LEU A 29 11.44 1.67 -3.46
N ARG A 30 11.78 2.64 -4.30
CA ARG A 30 12.09 4.00 -3.86
C ARG A 30 10.80 4.74 -3.57
N ALA A 31 10.80 5.56 -2.52
CA ALA A 31 9.72 6.50 -2.28
C ALA A 31 9.68 7.57 -3.38
N TRP A 32 8.49 8.14 -3.62
CA TRP A 32 8.39 9.34 -4.43
C TRP A 32 9.09 10.51 -3.71
N PRO A 33 9.65 11.51 -4.43
CA PRO A 33 10.48 12.56 -3.84
C PRO A 33 9.83 13.33 -2.67
N ASP A 34 8.51 13.52 -2.72
CA ASP A 34 7.72 14.23 -1.70
C ASP A 34 7.28 13.35 -0.51
N THR A 35 7.38 12.03 -0.62
CA THR A 35 6.69 11.12 0.31
C THR A 35 7.27 11.17 1.71
N VAL A 36 8.60 11.08 1.84
CA VAL A 36 9.25 11.01 3.17
C VAL A 36 9.04 12.32 3.93
N GLU A 37 9.20 13.46 3.28
CA GLU A 37 8.95 14.77 3.88
C GLU A 37 7.48 14.93 4.31
N GLY A 38 6.53 14.61 3.43
CA GLY A 38 5.10 14.69 3.74
C GLY A 38 4.69 13.78 4.90
N LEU A 39 5.22 12.55 4.96
CA LEU A 39 4.96 11.63 6.06
C LEU A 39 5.53 12.14 7.38
N ARG A 40 6.75 12.70 7.40
CA ARG A 40 7.32 13.30 8.61
C ARG A 40 6.46 14.44 9.13
N ALA A 41 6.00 15.33 8.26
CA ALA A 41 5.12 16.44 8.64
C ALA A 41 3.78 15.96 9.21
N LEU A 42 3.18 14.90 8.64
CA LEU A 42 1.96 14.31 9.18
C LEU A 42 2.19 13.65 10.54
N LYS A 43 3.31 12.94 10.70
CA LYS A 43 3.68 12.22 11.93
C LYS A 43 3.80 13.11 13.15
N GLU A 44 4.12 14.39 12.98
CA GLU A 44 4.16 15.37 14.08
C GLU A 44 2.79 15.53 14.78
N LYS A 45 1.69 15.18 14.10
CA LYS A 45 0.33 15.44 14.58
C LYS A 45 -0.58 14.21 14.56
N TYR A 46 -0.25 13.19 13.78
CA TYR A 46 -1.11 12.04 13.53
C TYR A 46 -0.32 10.73 13.62
N ILE A 47 -1.00 9.65 14.00
CA ILE A 47 -0.49 8.28 13.80
C ILE A 47 -0.50 8.02 12.30
N ILE A 48 0.65 7.66 11.73
CA ILE A 48 0.76 7.29 10.31
C ILE A 48 1.11 5.82 10.16
N GLY A 49 0.54 5.16 9.16
CA GLY A 49 0.82 3.76 8.94
C GLY A 49 0.40 3.27 7.57
N THR A 50 0.84 2.05 7.25
CA THR A 50 0.40 1.37 6.04
C THR A 50 -0.96 0.72 6.25
N LEU A 51 -1.78 0.69 5.20
CA LEU A 51 -2.82 -0.32 5.00
C LEU A 51 -2.63 -0.90 3.60
N SER A 52 -1.88 -2.00 3.49
CA SER A 52 -1.40 -2.53 2.21
C SER A 52 -1.72 -4.02 2.05
N ASN A 53 -1.86 -4.47 0.80
CA ASN A 53 -1.98 -5.90 0.48
C ASN A 53 -0.61 -6.64 0.53
N GLY A 54 0.50 -5.94 0.72
CA GLY A 54 1.81 -6.57 0.91
C GLY A 54 1.90 -7.29 2.27
N ASN A 55 2.68 -8.38 2.34
CA ASN A 55 2.97 -9.06 3.61
C ASN A 55 3.78 -8.16 4.57
N VAL A 56 3.80 -8.50 5.86
CA VAL A 56 4.42 -7.64 6.88
C VAL A 56 5.91 -7.43 6.59
N ARG A 57 6.63 -8.49 6.18
CA ARG A 57 8.06 -8.43 5.91
C ARG A 57 8.40 -7.44 4.78
N LEU A 58 7.63 -7.48 3.69
CA LEU A 58 7.77 -6.58 2.55
C LEU A 58 7.62 -5.13 2.98
N LEU A 59 6.58 -4.81 3.74
CA LEU A 59 6.31 -3.44 4.17
C LEU A 59 7.40 -2.91 5.12
N VAL A 60 7.90 -3.75 6.01
CA VAL A 60 9.02 -3.40 6.92
C VAL A 60 10.32 -3.18 6.15
N ASP A 61 10.65 -4.04 5.18
CA ASP A 61 11.85 -3.86 4.36
C ASP A 61 11.77 -2.60 3.51
N MET A 62 10.62 -2.36 2.87
CA MET A 62 10.38 -1.14 2.10
C MET A 62 10.52 0.12 2.96
N ALA A 63 9.98 0.09 4.19
CA ALA A 63 10.12 1.20 5.11
C ALA A 63 11.57 1.49 5.47
N LYS A 64 12.38 0.46 5.73
CA LYS A 64 13.82 0.61 5.99
C LYS A 64 14.60 1.09 4.77
N TYR A 65 14.28 0.55 3.59
CA TYR A 65 14.98 0.88 2.36
C TYR A 65 14.69 2.32 1.90
N ALA A 66 13.46 2.78 2.05
CA ALA A 66 13.00 4.07 1.56
C ALA A 66 12.79 5.13 2.66
N ASP A 67 13.25 4.86 3.89
CA ASP A 67 13.18 5.78 5.05
C ASP A 67 11.74 6.26 5.35
N LEU A 68 10.78 5.33 5.32
CA LEU A 68 9.36 5.61 5.56
C LEU A 68 9.05 5.53 7.07
N PRO A 69 8.64 6.63 7.73
CA PRO A 69 8.61 6.71 9.19
C PRO A 69 7.28 6.24 9.80
N TRP A 70 6.78 5.05 9.43
CA TRP A 70 5.51 4.52 9.93
C TRP A 70 5.49 4.37 11.47
N ASP A 71 4.36 4.70 12.11
CA ASP A 71 4.05 4.32 13.50
C ASP A 71 3.55 2.88 13.58
N VAL A 72 2.74 2.49 12.59
CA VAL A 72 2.09 1.17 12.52
C VAL A 72 2.17 0.59 11.12
N VAL A 73 2.27 -0.74 11.04
CA VAL A 73 2.31 -1.48 9.77
C VAL A 73 1.12 -2.43 9.73
N PHE A 74 0.04 -2.03 9.05
CA PHE A 74 -1.07 -2.94 8.76
C PHE A 74 -0.91 -3.56 7.37
N SER A 75 -1.10 -4.88 7.35
CA SER A 75 -0.93 -5.75 6.20
C SER A 75 -2.19 -6.60 6.02
N GLY A 76 -2.63 -6.77 4.78
CA GLY A 76 -3.75 -7.66 4.46
C GLY A 76 -3.47 -9.12 4.83
N GLU A 77 -2.21 -9.54 4.79
CA GLU A 77 -1.79 -10.87 5.29
C GLU A 77 -2.10 -11.01 6.79
N LEU A 78 -1.74 -9.99 7.59
CA LEU A 78 -1.99 -9.99 9.03
C LEU A 78 -3.50 -10.06 9.34
N PHE A 79 -4.33 -9.45 8.50
CA PHE A 79 -5.78 -9.46 8.62
C PHE A 79 -6.45 -10.65 7.91
N GLN A 80 -5.68 -11.49 7.22
CA GLN A 80 -6.18 -12.58 6.38
C GLN A 80 -7.23 -12.14 5.35
N THR A 81 -7.14 -10.90 4.87
CA THR A 81 -8.06 -10.30 3.91
C THR A 81 -7.38 -9.18 3.13
N TYR A 82 -7.79 -8.97 1.89
CA TYR A 82 -7.17 -8.00 1.00
C TYR A 82 -8.16 -6.95 0.53
N LYS A 83 -7.68 -5.73 0.34
CA LYS A 83 -8.46 -4.66 -0.29
C LYS A 83 -8.92 -5.10 -1.69
N PRO A 84 -10.14 -4.76 -2.12
CA PRO A 84 -11.07 -3.81 -1.48
C PRO A 84 -12.08 -4.44 -0.50
N ASN A 85 -11.84 -5.64 0.04
CA ASN A 85 -12.73 -6.22 1.05
C ASN A 85 -12.88 -5.28 2.26
N PRO A 86 -14.11 -4.95 2.71
CA PRO A 86 -14.36 -4.06 3.85
C PRO A 86 -13.56 -4.41 5.11
N ASN A 87 -13.36 -5.69 5.38
CA ASN A 87 -12.64 -6.14 6.58
C ASN A 87 -11.19 -5.65 6.61
N ALA A 88 -10.55 -5.42 5.46
CA ALA A 88 -9.18 -4.88 5.42
C ALA A 88 -9.09 -3.49 6.09
N TYR A 89 -10.12 -2.67 5.91
CA TYR A 89 -10.19 -1.32 6.49
C TYR A 89 -10.71 -1.36 7.94
N LEU A 90 -11.75 -2.16 8.18
CA LEU A 90 -12.36 -2.27 9.52
C LEU A 90 -11.38 -2.81 10.56
N GLU A 91 -10.51 -3.75 10.20
CA GLU A 91 -9.48 -4.25 11.11
C GLU A 91 -8.47 -3.15 11.48
N ALA A 92 -8.00 -2.34 10.52
CA ALA A 92 -7.12 -1.21 10.81
C ALA A 92 -7.78 -0.20 11.77
N ILE A 93 -9.05 0.16 11.51
CA ILE A 93 -9.84 1.04 12.38
C ILE A 93 -9.97 0.43 13.80
N ARG A 94 -10.26 -0.87 13.88
CA ARG A 94 -10.38 -1.61 15.14
C ARG A 94 -9.08 -1.60 15.94
N TYR A 95 -7.94 -1.89 15.31
CA TYR A 95 -6.63 -1.88 15.97
C TYR A 95 -6.23 -0.48 16.46
N LEU A 96 -6.63 0.58 15.74
CA LEU A 96 -6.42 1.96 16.17
C LEU A 96 -7.37 2.40 17.30
N SER A 97 -8.44 1.64 17.56
CA SER A 97 -9.48 1.99 18.55
C SER A 97 -10.11 3.37 18.28
N LEU A 98 -10.34 3.70 17.01
CA LEU A 98 -10.94 4.96 16.56
C LEU A 98 -12.27 4.71 15.86
N ALA A 99 -13.10 5.76 15.74
CA ALA A 99 -14.25 5.73 14.86
C ALA A 99 -13.81 5.93 13.39
N PRO A 100 -14.58 5.43 12.40
CA PRO A 100 -14.19 5.55 10.99
C PRO A 100 -13.90 6.99 10.53
N HIS A 101 -14.70 7.96 10.98
CA HIS A 101 -14.56 9.38 10.59
C HIS A 101 -13.33 10.09 11.20
N GLU A 102 -12.64 9.44 12.13
CA GLU A 102 -11.37 9.88 12.72
C GLU A 102 -10.16 9.31 11.95
N VAL A 103 -10.38 8.34 11.05
CA VAL A 103 -9.33 7.70 10.24
C VAL A 103 -9.43 8.16 8.80
N ALA A 104 -8.28 8.48 8.20
CA ALA A 104 -8.16 8.89 6.81
C ALA A 104 -7.45 7.82 5.97
N MET A 105 -8.08 7.40 4.87
CA MET A 105 -7.40 6.62 3.83
C MET A 105 -6.77 7.58 2.82
N VAL A 106 -5.47 7.46 2.61
CA VAL A 106 -4.71 8.25 1.64
C VAL A 106 -4.18 7.31 0.56
N ALA A 107 -4.56 7.53 -0.70
CA ALA A 107 -4.19 6.62 -1.79
C ALA A 107 -4.13 7.33 -3.15
N ALA A 108 -3.33 6.75 -4.05
CA ALA A 108 -3.31 7.09 -5.47
C ALA A 108 -4.38 6.34 -6.29
N HIS A 109 -5.17 5.47 -5.64
CA HIS A 109 -6.12 4.57 -6.29
C HIS A 109 -7.57 4.89 -5.91
N ALA A 110 -8.38 5.25 -6.89
CA ALA A 110 -9.76 5.70 -6.71
C ALA A 110 -10.66 4.62 -6.13
N PHE A 111 -10.48 3.37 -6.56
CA PHE A 111 -11.27 2.25 -6.03
C PHE A 111 -11.05 2.04 -4.53
N ASP A 112 -9.82 2.26 -4.06
CA ASP A 112 -9.40 2.09 -2.67
C ASP A 112 -10.08 3.16 -1.79
N LEU A 113 -10.01 4.42 -2.24
CA LEU A 113 -10.70 5.54 -1.58
C LEU A 113 -12.22 5.37 -1.58
N ARG A 114 -12.83 4.90 -2.68
CA ARG A 114 -14.28 4.63 -2.73
C ARG A 114 -14.69 3.55 -1.74
N ALA A 115 -13.88 2.52 -1.55
CA ALA A 115 -14.15 1.46 -0.58
C ALA A 115 -14.05 1.98 0.86
N ALA A 116 -13.00 2.75 1.18
CA ALA A 116 -12.82 3.39 2.49
C ALA A 116 -13.96 4.37 2.83
N ALA A 117 -14.36 5.23 1.87
CA ALA A 117 -15.43 6.21 2.07
C ALA A 117 -16.78 5.56 2.40
N LYS A 118 -17.10 4.41 1.79
CA LYS A 118 -18.33 3.64 2.10
C LYS A 118 -18.39 3.17 3.56
N LEU A 119 -17.24 3.08 4.23
CA LEU A 119 -17.13 2.68 5.63
C LEU A 119 -17.07 3.89 6.59
N GLY A 120 -17.21 5.11 6.07
CA GLY A 120 -17.19 6.34 6.85
C GLY A 120 -15.80 6.91 7.13
N MET A 121 -14.76 6.40 6.47
CA MET A 121 -13.41 6.98 6.54
C MET A 121 -13.35 8.31 5.79
N ARG A 122 -12.49 9.22 6.26
CA ARG A 122 -12.04 10.35 5.43
C ARG A 122 -11.15 9.82 4.31
N THR A 123 -11.11 10.52 3.18
CA THR A 123 -10.32 10.09 2.02
C THR A 123 -9.55 11.25 1.41
N PHE A 124 -8.29 10.99 1.08
CA PHE A 124 -7.43 11.96 0.39
C PHE A 124 -6.79 11.28 -0.81
N TYR A 125 -7.03 11.84 -1.99
CA TYR A 125 -6.39 11.39 -3.21
C TYR A 125 -5.04 12.08 -3.37
N VAL A 126 -4.00 11.29 -3.62
CA VAL A 126 -2.66 11.79 -3.96
C VAL A 126 -2.35 11.32 -5.38
N HIS A 127 -2.32 12.26 -6.32
CA HIS A 127 -2.00 11.95 -7.70
C HIS A 127 -0.54 11.45 -7.83
N ARG A 128 -0.37 10.28 -8.43
CA ARG A 128 0.92 9.71 -8.82
C ARG A 128 0.89 9.44 -10.32
N ASP A 129 1.78 10.08 -11.05
CA ASP A 129 1.79 10.00 -12.51
C ASP A 129 1.94 8.54 -12.95
N GLN A 130 1.13 8.12 -13.91
CA GLN A 130 1.07 6.75 -14.47
C GLN A 130 0.68 5.62 -13.49
N GLU A 131 0.35 5.92 -12.23
CA GLU A 131 -0.02 4.89 -11.25
C GLU A 131 -1.52 4.54 -11.32
N GLU A 132 -2.39 5.54 -11.51
CA GLU A 132 -3.84 5.32 -11.62
C GLU A 132 -4.24 4.91 -13.04
N THR A 133 -4.77 3.70 -13.16
CA THR A 133 -5.23 3.12 -14.43
C THR A 133 -6.74 3.26 -14.65
N ASP A 134 -7.52 3.76 -13.68
CA ASP A 134 -8.95 4.02 -13.84
C ASP A 134 -9.18 5.03 -14.99
N PRO A 135 -9.94 4.68 -16.04
CA PRO A 135 -10.19 5.57 -17.18
C PRO A 135 -10.98 6.83 -16.78
N HIS A 136 -11.61 6.84 -15.60
CA HIS A 136 -12.37 7.98 -15.07
C HIS A 136 -11.58 8.79 -14.03
N ARG A 137 -10.24 8.65 -13.98
CA ARG A 137 -9.41 9.35 -12.99
C ARG A 137 -9.57 10.88 -12.96
N GLU A 138 -9.90 11.49 -14.10
CA GLU A 138 -10.14 12.95 -14.19
C GLU A 138 -11.37 13.41 -13.37
N ALA A 139 -12.32 12.49 -13.10
CA ALA A 139 -13.48 12.77 -12.26
C ALA A 139 -13.17 12.72 -10.76
N ILE A 140 -11.97 12.30 -10.36
CA ILE A 140 -11.54 12.25 -8.96
C ILE A 140 -11.28 13.69 -8.50
N LYS A 141 -12.29 14.28 -7.86
CA LYS A 141 -12.15 15.61 -7.26
C LYS A 141 -11.27 15.51 -6.02
N THR A 142 -10.10 16.13 -6.07
CA THR A 142 -9.37 16.46 -4.85
C THR A 142 -10.10 17.62 -4.19
N GLN A 143 -10.72 17.41 -3.03
CA GLN A 143 -11.17 18.53 -2.19
C GLN A 143 -9.90 19.15 -1.59
N ARG A 144 -9.55 20.35 -2.05
CA ARG A 144 -8.52 21.19 -1.43
C ARG A 144 -9.11 21.92 -0.24
#